data_AF-A0A0D2I6M9-F1
#
_entry.id   AF-A0A0D2I6M9-F1
#
_cell.length_a   1.000
_cell.length_b   1.000
_cell.length_c   1.000
_cell.angle_alpha   90.00
_cell.angle_beta   90.00
_cell.angle_gamma   90.00
#
_symmetry.space_group_name_H-M   'P 1'
#
loop_
_entity.id
_entity.type
_entity.pdbx_description
1 polymer ?
#
loop_
_entity_poly.entity_id
_entity_poly.type
_entity_poly.pdbx_seq_one_letter_code
_entity_poly.pdbx_strand_id
1 'polypeptide(L)'
;MTSRRVQQQPTQNTSRKKSRRQFSNRLVSPGVKLAAHGNQSIEVPRPPPRYTSSRRLSIYTNHPPGPSSPVAGQPSKQLTLPPPDIEIPIPDTSPRRIHVLWQLVIPPKKGQLPSNIPTRALPQRSRAERRKASQTTEVETATDSQSIQDDALTAITKDTTVSKITAVEKWRLNVLVPRGIQIVKKPVRQLALDHFQYFGTDETQCREWTLKRVESEKDEDTVFLRGGPHFNMNIARQYTEMVAIQLCEEEFATVAKAELLKSPHFLPIEEKDKTWKAQRLIQLYTQTDADSFWATPPLLSGEEYRGKDFNLRPDCAYWLSIQSFSESHRELVDMATFTVRNRYTAPYLTIEFKKSENTIEQATNQAIAASSLALFNRFRLKEDRLSTSKKPWNRKHFDQIRHYMMTFTGPMAMIWVVKLKSSAASDESYSQVTWDGCEAVQIWKCNCTKAGAVGDLVDYINAIHRWGLIHGAYCRRDVKAVLLAEGGGVARRVSDLYVSGDPIEDDENEVSKE
;
A
#
# COMPACT_ATOMS: atom_id res chain seq x y z
N MET A 1 -9.67 70.82 1.46
CA MET A 1 -9.85 69.71 2.42
C MET A 1 -8.78 68.67 2.13
N THR A 2 -8.14 68.23 3.20
CA THR A 2 -6.70 67.90 3.27
C THR A 2 -6.38 66.43 3.01
N SER A 3 -5.41 66.24 2.12
CA SER A 3 -4.62 65.01 1.94
C SER A 3 -3.66 64.83 3.11
N ARG A 4 -3.60 63.63 3.71
CA ARG A 4 -2.59 63.24 4.70
C ARG A 4 -1.86 61.99 4.21
N ARG A 5 -0.66 62.24 3.71
CA ARG A 5 0.44 61.29 3.50
C ARG A 5 0.97 60.87 4.87
N VAL A 6 1.00 59.57 5.16
CA VAL A 6 1.78 59.01 6.27
C VAL A 6 2.90 58.16 5.66
N GLN A 7 4.12 58.67 5.77
CA GLN A 7 5.35 57.91 5.56
C GLN A 7 5.55 56.99 6.77
N GLN A 8 5.79 55.69 6.53
CA GLN A 8 6.44 54.81 7.49
C GLN A 8 7.75 54.30 6.90
N GLN A 9 8.83 54.51 7.64
CA GLN A 9 10.18 54.03 7.36
C GLN A 9 10.30 52.53 7.69
N PRO A 10 11.12 51.76 6.94
CA PRO A 10 11.48 50.41 7.34
C PRO A 10 12.73 50.40 8.24
N THR A 11 12.57 49.89 9.47
CA THR A 11 13.70 49.56 10.36
C THR A 11 14.38 48.28 9.87
N GLN A 12 15.63 48.41 9.41
CA GLN A 12 16.53 47.30 9.16
C GLN A 12 17.08 46.77 10.50
N ASN A 13 16.80 45.50 10.83
CA ASN A 13 17.53 44.78 11.87
C ASN A 13 18.26 43.61 11.23
N THR A 14 19.57 43.78 11.04
CA THR A 14 20.49 42.71 10.67
C THR A 14 21.05 42.08 11.95
N SER A 15 20.85 40.78 12.13
CA SER A 15 21.60 39.99 13.11
C SER A 15 22.01 38.67 12.49
N ARG A 16 23.19 38.72 11.84
CA ARG A 16 23.97 37.56 11.43
C ARG A 16 24.54 36.89 12.70
N LYS A 17 24.07 35.70 13.04
CA LYS A 17 24.85 34.75 13.87
C LYS A 17 25.26 33.56 13.00
N LYS A 18 26.49 33.60 12.49
CA LYS A 18 27.19 32.47 11.89
C LYS A 18 27.65 31.54 13.02
N SER A 19 27.01 30.38 13.18
CA SER A 19 27.52 29.28 14.00
C SER A 19 28.36 28.36 13.12
N ARG A 20 29.68 28.43 13.30
CA ARG A 20 30.70 27.61 12.65
C ARG A 20 30.91 26.37 13.55
N ARG A 21 30.34 25.22 13.20
CA ARG A 21 30.64 23.95 13.90
C ARG A 21 31.92 23.36 13.31
N GLN A 22 33.00 23.43 14.08
CA GLN A 22 34.21 22.64 13.88
C GLN A 22 33.95 21.22 14.40
N PHE A 23 34.17 20.21 13.54
CA PHE A 23 34.26 18.82 13.95
C PHE A 23 35.66 18.57 14.54
N SER A 24 35.69 18.24 15.83
CA SER A 24 36.88 17.77 16.54
C SER A 24 36.82 16.24 16.61
N ASN A 25 37.70 15.57 15.87
CA ASN A 25 38.00 14.15 16.04
C ASN A 25 38.65 13.92 17.41
N ARG A 26 37.97 13.19 18.30
CA ARG A 26 38.60 12.59 19.48
C ARG A 26 38.54 11.06 19.36
N LEU A 27 39.71 10.50 19.07
CA LEU A 27 40.08 9.12 19.37
C LEU A 27 39.93 8.88 20.88
N VAL A 28 39.13 7.88 21.25
CA VAL A 28 39.04 7.37 22.61
C VAL A 28 39.62 5.95 22.60
N SER A 29 40.79 5.80 23.22
CA SER A 29 41.29 4.51 23.70
C SER A 29 40.53 4.10 24.96
N PRO A 30 40.25 2.81 25.19
CA PRO A 30 39.95 2.33 26.53
C PRO A 30 41.03 1.35 26.99
N GLY A 31 41.76 1.75 28.01
CA GLY A 31 42.53 0.86 28.89
C GLY A 31 41.92 0.93 30.29
N VAL A 32 41.04 -0.01 30.63
CA VAL A 32 40.60 -0.24 32.01
C VAL A 32 40.62 -1.74 32.27
N LYS A 33 41.51 -2.14 33.19
CA LYS A 33 41.57 -3.49 33.76
C LYS A 33 40.39 -3.68 34.72
N LEU A 34 39.62 -4.75 34.53
CA LEU A 34 38.68 -5.25 35.53
C LEU A 34 38.86 -6.76 35.72
N ALA A 35 38.66 -7.13 36.98
CA ALA A 35 39.07 -8.35 37.64
C ALA A 35 38.34 -9.61 37.14
N ALA A 36 39.05 -10.73 37.28
CA ALA A 36 38.59 -12.08 36.97
C ALA A 36 37.50 -12.55 37.95
N HIS A 37 36.38 -13.01 37.41
CA HIS A 37 35.46 -13.91 38.10
C HIS A 37 34.85 -14.92 37.13
N GLY A 38 35.10 -16.20 37.41
CA GLY A 38 34.16 -17.33 37.29
C GLY A 38 33.57 -17.66 35.92
N ASN A 39 34.27 -18.50 35.15
CA ASN A 39 33.70 -19.22 34.01
C ASN A 39 32.64 -20.26 34.45
N GLN A 40 31.41 -20.13 33.95
CA GLN A 40 30.52 -21.27 33.69
C GLN A 40 30.08 -21.20 32.23
N SER A 41 30.68 -22.07 31.41
CA SER A 41 30.40 -22.20 29.98
C SER A 41 29.12 -23.03 29.79
N ILE A 42 28.07 -22.41 29.23
CA ILE A 42 26.94 -23.14 28.66
C ILE A 42 27.28 -23.42 27.20
N GLU A 43 27.48 -24.69 26.85
CA GLU A 43 27.65 -25.15 25.48
C GLU A 43 26.38 -24.90 24.66
N VAL A 44 26.49 -24.06 23.62
CA VAL A 44 25.48 -23.94 22.57
C VAL A 44 25.82 -24.93 21.46
N PRO A 45 24.88 -25.80 21.02
CA PRO A 45 25.16 -26.76 19.95
C PRO A 45 25.41 -26.05 18.63
N ARG A 46 26.51 -26.40 17.95
CA ARG A 46 26.80 -25.95 16.57
C ARG A 46 25.77 -26.54 15.60
N PRO A 47 25.29 -25.78 14.61
CA PRO A 47 24.49 -26.34 13.52
C PRO A 47 25.36 -27.23 12.62
N PRO A 48 24.78 -28.27 12.00
CA PRO A 48 25.52 -29.18 11.13
C PRO A 48 25.94 -28.49 9.82
N PRO A 49 27.03 -28.97 9.17
CA PRO A 49 27.54 -28.37 7.94
C PRO A 49 26.58 -28.58 6.76
N ARG A 50 26.41 -27.53 5.96
CA ARG A 50 25.68 -27.58 4.69
C ARG A 50 26.41 -28.48 3.68
N TYR A 51 25.72 -29.49 3.19
CA TYR A 51 26.14 -30.29 2.04
C TYR A 51 26.13 -29.43 0.77
N THR A 52 27.30 -29.18 0.19
CA THR A 52 27.46 -28.68 -1.17
C THR A 52 27.38 -29.84 -2.15
N SER A 53 26.25 -29.96 -2.86
CA SER A 53 26.11 -30.85 -4.01
C SER A 53 26.61 -30.15 -5.27
N SER A 54 27.87 -30.41 -5.63
CA SER A 54 28.42 -30.11 -6.94
C SER A 54 28.09 -31.27 -7.89
N ARG A 55 27.08 -31.12 -8.74
CA ARG A 55 26.90 -32.01 -9.90
C ARG A 55 27.69 -31.46 -11.08
N ARG A 56 28.86 -32.05 -11.32
CA ARG A 56 29.60 -32.01 -12.58
C ARG A 56 28.73 -32.65 -13.67
N LEU A 57 28.49 -31.93 -14.77
CA LEU A 57 28.07 -32.52 -16.03
C LEU A 57 29.29 -32.61 -16.95
N SER A 58 29.57 -33.84 -17.35
CA SER A 58 30.68 -34.28 -18.17
C SER A 58 30.48 -33.89 -19.64
N ILE A 59 31.57 -33.42 -20.20
CA ILE A 59 31.85 -33.15 -21.61
C ILE A 59 31.78 -34.47 -22.40
N TYR A 60 31.06 -34.48 -23.53
CA TYR A 60 31.30 -35.40 -24.63
C TYR A 60 31.59 -34.59 -25.90
N THR A 61 32.80 -34.77 -26.41
CA THR A 61 33.30 -34.28 -27.70
C THR A 61 33.36 -35.42 -28.73
N ASN A 62 33.42 -35.03 -30.01
CA ASN A 62 33.78 -35.78 -31.24
C ASN A 62 32.56 -36.30 -32.03
N HIS A 63 32.39 -36.13 -33.36
CA HIS A 63 33.28 -35.77 -34.48
C HIS A 63 32.42 -35.24 -35.68
N PRO A 64 33.03 -34.74 -36.79
CA PRO A 64 32.36 -33.97 -37.86
C PRO A 64 31.93 -34.82 -39.06
N PRO A 65 31.15 -34.25 -40.00
CA PRO A 65 31.28 -34.62 -41.40
C PRO A 65 31.57 -33.40 -42.29
N GLY A 66 32.44 -33.66 -43.28
CA GLY A 66 32.84 -32.75 -44.34
C GLY A 66 31.80 -32.54 -45.46
N PRO A 67 32.22 -31.99 -46.60
CA PRO A 67 31.40 -31.11 -47.42
C PRO A 67 30.70 -31.81 -48.59
N SER A 68 29.51 -31.31 -48.94
CA SER A 68 28.88 -31.55 -50.25
C SER A 68 28.14 -30.31 -50.75
N SER A 69 28.77 -29.71 -51.76
CA SER A 69 28.31 -29.00 -52.96
C SER A 69 26.82 -29.01 -53.39
N PRO A 70 26.45 -28.14 -54.35
CA PRO A 70 25.21 -27.36 -54.37
C PRO A 70 24.09 -28.06 -55.14
N VAL A 71 22.84 -27.76 -54.77
CA VAL A 71 21.65 -28.20 -55.51
C VAL A 71 20.85 -26.98 -56.00
N ALA A 72 20.50 -27.11 -57.27
CA ALA A 72 19.80 -26.20 -58.14
C ALA A 72 18.41 -25.79 -57.64
N GLY A 73 17.97 -24.63 -58.10
CA GLY A 73 16.69 -24.03 -57.77
C GLY A 73 15.48 -24.80 -58.28
N GLN A 74 14.36 -24.58 -57.60
CA GLN A 74 13.00 -24.80 -58.10
C GLN A 74 12.00 -23.88 -57.35
N PRO A 75 10.80 -23.66 -57.93
CA PRO A 75 10.20 -22.34 -58.07
C PRO A 75 9.24 -21.95 -56.94
N SER A 76 9.04 -20.63 -56.78
CA SER A 76 7.99 -20.01 -55.99
C SER A 76 6.61 -20.57 -56.35
N LYS A 77 5.99 -21.29 -55.41
CA LYS A 77 4.55 -21.56 -55.45
C LYS A 77 3.81 -20.31 -54.96
N GLN A 78 3.07 -19.69 -55.87
CA GLN A 78 2.06 -18.69 -55.55
C GLN A 78 1.02 -19.30 -54.61
N LEU A 79 0.82 -18.66 -53.47
CA LEU A 79 -0.30 -18.90 -52.55
C LEU A 79 -1.56 -18.33 -53.20
N THR A 80 -2.44 -19.21 -53.66
CA THR A 80 -3.81 -18.86 -54.07
C THR A 80 -4.62 -18.52 -52.82
N LEU A 81 -5.20 -17.31 -52.79
CA LEU A 81 -6.17 -16.90 -51.77
C LEU A 81 -7.41 -17.82 -51.82
N PRO A 82 -7.96 -18.23 -50.66
CA PRO A 82 -9.23 -18.93 -50.63
C PRO A 82 -10.39 -17.99 -51.03
N PRO A 83 -11.47 -18.51 -51.64
CA PRO A 83 -12.61 -17.73 -52.07
C PRO A 83 -13.37 -17.14 -50.87
N PRO A 84 -14.01 -15.96 -51.01
CA PRO A 84 -14.88 -15.42 -50.00
C PRO A 84 -16.22 -16.17 -49.98
N ASP A 85 -16.83 -16.20 -48.80
CA ASP A 85 -18.23 -16.56 -48.54
C ASP A 85 -18.61 -18.04 -48.63
N ILE A 86 -18.22 -18.79 -47.57
CA ILE A 86 -19.04 -19.88 -47.05
C ILE A 86 -19.49 -19.45 -45.65
N GLU A 87 -20.73 -18.99 -45.52
CA GLU A 87 -21.37 -18.78 -44.22
C GLU A 87 -21.45 -20.13 -43.49
N ILE A 88 -20.57 -20.33 -42.50
CA ILE A 88 -20.69 -21.44 -41.57
C ILE A 88 -21.88 -21.12 -40.66
N PRO A 89 -22.99 -21.89 -40.70
CA PRO A 89 -24.13 -21.61 -39.85
C PRO A 89 -23.70 -21.71 -38.39
N ILE A 90 -23.79 -20.59 -37.68
CA ILE A 90 -23.56 -20.52 -36.25
C ILE A 90 -24.60 -21.43 -35.58
N PRO A 91 -24.20 -22.50 -34.87
CA PRO A 91 -25.16 -23.35 -34.21
C PRO A 91 -25.91 -22.57 -33.13
N ASP A 92 -27.22 -22.74 -33.12
CA ASP A 92 -28.16 -22.10 -32.20
C ASP A 92 -27.69 -22.20 -30.72
N THR A 93 -27.31 -21.07 -30.14
CA THR A 93 -26.78 -20.93 -28.77
C THR A 93 -27.91 -20.81 -27.75
N SER A 94 -28.85 -21.75 -27.79
CA SER A 94 -29.90 -21.82 -26.78
C SER A 94 -29.30 -22.17 -25.40
N PRO A 95 -29.49 -21.34 -24.36
CA PRO A 95 -28.98 -21.60 -23.01
C PRO A 95 -29.44 -22.95 -22.43
N ARG A 96 -30.62 -23.42 -22.83
CA ARG A 96 -31.14 -24.74 -22.43
C ARG A 96 -30.32 -25.89 -23.03
N ARG A 97 -29.91 -25.78 -24.29
CA ARG A 97 -29.10 -26.81 -24.98
C ARG A 97 -27.70 -26.89 -24.37
N ILE A 98 -27.11 -25.73 -24.07
CA ILE A 98 -25.82 -25.64 -23.38
C ILE A 98 -25.90 -26.28 -21.98
N HIS A 99 -26.99 -26.04 -21.23
CA HIS A 99 -27.19 -26.67 -19.92
C HIS A 99 -27.30 -28.21 -20.00
N VAL A 100 -28.02 -28.74 -21.00
CA VAL A 100 -28.14 -30.20 -21.22
C VAL A 100 -26.80 -30.82 -21.60
N LEU A 101 -26.01 -30.15 -22.47
CA LEU A 101 -24.65 -30.58 -22.80
C LEU A 101 -23.74 -30.61 -21.56
N TRP A 102 -23.82 -29.59 -20.70
CA TRP A 102 -23.07 -29.59 -19.45
C TRP A 102 -23.46 -30.73 -18.50
N GLN A 103 -24.75 -31.10 -18.45
CA GLN A 103 -25.19 -32.27 -17.67
C GLN A 103 -24.68 -33.61 -18.24
N LEU A 104 -24.42 -33.70 -19.55
CA LEU A 104 -23.88 -34.90 -20.19
C LEU A 104 -22.36 -35.04 -20.04
N VAL A 105 -21.63 -33.92 -19.98
CA VAL A 105 -20.15 -33.92 -19.93
C VAL A 105 -19.62 -33.98 -18.50
N ILE A 106 -20.41 -33.58 -17.50
CA ILE A 106 -20.05 -33.73 -16.09
C ILE A 106 -20.35 -35.18 -15.66
N PRO A 107 -19.34 -36.01 -15.36
CA PRO A 107 -19.61 -37.34 -14.82
C PRO A 107 -20.36 -37.21 -13.49
N PRO A 108 -21.43 -37.98 -13.26
CA PRO A 108 -22.16 -37.94 -12.00
C PRO A 108 -21.18 -38.27 -10.86
N LYS A 109 -21.12 -37.38 -9.85
CA LYS A 109 -20.37 -37.61 -8.62
C LYS A 109 -20.86 -38.93 -8.01
N LYS A 110 -20.07 -39.99 -8.16
CA LYS A 110 -20.26 -41.24 -7.44
C LYS A 110 -20.02 -40.96 -5.97
N GLY A 111 -21.06 -41.12 -5.16
CA GLY A 111 -20.95 -41.23 -3.71
C GLY A 111 -21.66 -40.12 -2.94
N GLN A 112 -22.98 -40.23 -2.81
CA GLN A 112 -23.72 -40.07 -1.55
C GLN A 112 -25.21 -40.26 -1.86
N LEU A 113 -25.69 -41.50 -1.70
CA LEU A 113 -27.11 -41.76 -1.49
C LEU A 113 -27.41 -41.69 0.02
N PRO A 114 -28.67 -41.38 0.38
CA PRO A 114 -29.06 -40.81 1.66
C PRO A 114 -29.36 -41.90 2.69
N SER A 115 -29.14 -41.60 3.97
CA SER A 115 -29.75 -42.36 5.05
C SER A 115 -30.47 -41.43 6.02
N ASN A 116 -31.78 -41.64 6.06
CA ASN A 116 -32.63 -41.68 7.24
C ASN A 116 -32.90 -40.38 8.03
N ILE A 117 -34.10 -39.87 7.75
CA ILE A 117 -35.01 -39.20 8.67
C ILE A 117 -35.14 -40.02 9.97
N PRO A 118 -35.19 -39.34 11.14
CA PRO A 118 -36.26 -39.64 12.07
C PRO A 118 -37.01 -38.39 12.56
N THR A 119 -38.32 -38.57 12.57
CA THR A 119 -39.40 -37.75 13.11
C THR A 119 -39.45 -37.81 14.65
N ARG A 120 -39.90 -36.72 15.29
CA ARG A 120 -40.36 -36.49 16.71
C ARG A 120 -39.40 -35.67 17.56
N ALA A 121 -39.82 -34.80 18.47
CA ALA A 121 -41.12 -34.27 18.87
C ALA A 121 -40.87 -32.94 19.61
N LEU A 122 -41.86 -32.04 19.61
CA LEU A 122 -41.94 -30.89 20.51
C LEU A 122 -41.93 -31.33 21.99
N PRO A 123 -41.42 -30.48 22.89
CA PRO A 123 -42.10 -30.28 24.15
C PRO A 123 -42.38 -28.81 24.48
N GLN A 124 -43.46 -28.70 25.24
CA GLN A 124 -44.14 -27.50 25.70
C GLN A 124 -43.30 -26.64 26.66
N ARG A 125 -43.73 -25.38 26.72
CA ARG A 125 -43.64 -24.45 27.86
C ARG A 125 -43.56 -25.15 29.22
N SER A 126 -42.58 -24.74 30.02
CA SER A 126 -42.83 -24.47 31.44
C SER A 126 -42.04 -23.23 31.89
N ARG A 127 -42.61 -22.61 32.90
CA ARG A 127 -42.36 -21.28 33.45
C ARG A 127 -41.63 -21.47 34.79
N ALA A 128 -40.77 -20.51 35.10
CA ALA A 128 -40.33 -20.08 36.44
C ALA A 128 -38.92 -20.48 36.94
N GLU A 129 -38.30 -19.47 37.56
CA GLU A 129 -37.32 -19.47 38.67
C GLU A 129 -35.80 -19.56 38.40
N ARG A 130 -35.21 -18.37 38.19
CA ARG A 130 -34.27 -17.69 39.11
C ARG A 130 -33.41 -18.60 40.02
N ARG A 131 -32.11 -18.73 39.71
CA ARG A 131 -31.02 -18.78 40.72
C ARG A 131 -29.67 -18.41 40.09
N LYS A 132 -28.98 -17.49 40.77
CA LYS A 132 -27.58 -17.10 40.55
C LYS A 132 -26.67 -18.26 40.96
N ALA A 133 -25.63 -18.54 40.16
CA ALA A 133 -24.37 -19.07 40.67
C ALA A 133 -23.26 -18.71 39.68
N SER A 134 -22.29 -17.95 40.16
CA SER A 134 -21.00 -17.70 39.53
C SER A 134 -20.21 -19.01 39.42
N GLN A 135 -19.65 -19.29 38.25
CA GLN A 135 -18.44 -20.10 38.13
C GLN A 135 -17.71 -19.69 36.85
N THR A 136 -16.61 -18.99 37.07
CA THR A 136 -15.60 -18.62 36.09
C THR A 136 -14.74 -19.86 35.87
N THR A 137 -14.74 -20.40 34.65
CA THR A 137 -13.76 -21.41 34.23
C THR A 137 -12.95 -20.78 33.11
N GLU A 138 -11.68 -20.52 33.43
CA GLU A 138 -10.65 -20.04 32.52
C GLU A 138 -10.37 -21.12 31.48
N VAL A 139 -10.46 -20.74 30.20
CA VAL A 139 -9.83 -21.45 29.09
C VAL A 139 -8.99 -20.41 28.36
N GLU A 140 -7.68 -20.58 28.47
CA GLU A 140 -6.67 -19.78 27.79
C GLU A 140 -6.75 -19.98 26.28
N THR A 141 -7.11 -18.92 25.56
CA THR A 141 -6.77 -18.76 24.15
C THR A 141 -6.09 -17.42 23.98
N ALA A 142 -4.76 -17.46 23.85
CA ALA A 142 -3.91 -16.31 23.63
C ALA A 142 -4.27 -15.63 22.29
N THR A 143 -4.97 -14.50 22.37
CA THR A 143 -5.10 -13.55 21.27
C THR A 143 -4.52 -12.22 21.75
N ASP A 144 -3.28 -11.97 21.37
CA ASP A 144 -2.52 -10.76 21.73
C ASP A 144 -3.02 -9.58 20.89
N SER A 145 -4.16 -9.03 21.30
CA SER A 145 -4.63 -7.71 20.87
C SER A 145 -4.35 -6.74 22.01
N GLN A 146 -3.17 -6.10 21.98
CA GLN A 146 -2.86 -4.97 22.86
C GLN A 146 -3.80 -3.80 22.51
N SER A 147 -4.92 -3.78 23.23
CA SER A 147 -5.88 -2.72 23.34
C SER A 147 -5.21 -1.47 23.93
N ILE A 148 -5.43 -0.30 23.30
CA ILE A 148 -5.07 1.03 23.82
C ILE A 148 -6.07 1.45 24.93
N GLN A 149 -6.43 0.53 25.82
CA GLN A 149 -7.28 0.79 26.97
C GLN A 149 -6.59 0.19 28.18
N ASP A 150 -5.83 1.01 28.91
CA ASP A 150 -5.68 0.99 30.37
C ASP A 150 -4.37 1.70 30.73
N ASP A 151 -4.45 3.00 31.05
CA ASP A 151 -3.50 3.69 31.95
C ASP A 151 -3.90 5.17 32.15
N ALA A 152 -5.15 5.43 32.56
CA ALA A 152 -5.57 6.81 32.87
C ALA A 152 -6.64 6.91 33.97
N LEU A 153 -6.49 6.17 35.06
CA LEU A 153 -7.34 6.31 36.25
C LEU A 153 -6.49 6.41 37.53
N THR A 154 -5.87 7.58 37.75
CA THR A 154 -5.47 7.95 39.12
C THR A 154 -5.57 9.46 39.36
N ALA A 155 -6.19 9.80 40.49
CA ALA A 155 -6.26 11.10 41.18
C ALA A 155 -7.07 12.25 40.53
N ILE A 156 -8.36 12.31 40.90
CA ILE A 156 -9.26 13.45 40.69
C ILE A 156 -9.04 14.46 41.82
N THR A 157 -8.32 15.56 41.54
CA THR A 157 -8.45 16.83 42.28
C THR A 157 -9.51 17.70 41.62
N LYS A 158 -10.44 18.19 42.45
CA LYS A 158 -11.60 19.01 42.08
C LYS A 158 -11.16 20.40 41.63
N ASP A 159 -11.97 20.99 40.76
CA ASP A 159 -11.89 22.35 40.21
C ASP A 159 -10.83 22.59 39.12
N THR A 160 -11.19 22.15 37.93
CA THR A 160 -10.94 22.93 36.71
C THR A 160 -12.07 22.63 35.76
N THR A 161 -12.54 23.63 35.00
CA THR A 161 -13.41 23.47 33.83
C THR A 161 -12.64 22.71 32.75
N VAL A 162 -12.38 21.41 33.00
CA VAL A 162 -11.69 20.52 32.09
C VAL A 162 -12.65 20.28 30.94
N SER A 163 -12.37 20.94 29.81
CA SER A 163 -12.99 20.64 28.53
C SER A 163 -13.00 19.13 28.34
N LYS A 164 -14.18 18.52 28.13
CA LYS A 164 -14.35 17.08 27.94
C LYS A 164 -13.80 16.68 26.55
N ILE A 165 -12.48 16.75 26.40
CA ILE A 165 -11.77 16.26 25.22
C ILE A 165 -11.90 14.74 25.21
N THR A 166 -12.44 14.17 24.14
CA THR A 166 -12.58 12.72 23.99
C THR A 166 -11.20 12.07 23.88
N ALA A 167 -11.08 10.78 24.22
CA ALA A 167 -9.82 10.05 24.08
C ALA A 167 -9.29 10.10 22.63
N VAL A 168 -10.18 10.03 21.64
CA VAL A 168 -9.86 10.13 20.21
C VAL A 168 -9.29 11.51 19.84
N GLU A 169 -9.89 12.58 20.37
CA GLU A 169 -9.39 13.94 20.15
C GLU A 169 -8.05 14.17 20.87
N LYS A 170 -7.92 13.68 22.10
CA LYS A 170 -6.65 13.74 22.86
C LYS A 170 -5.53 13.03 22.09
N TRP A 171 -5.81 11.84 21.54
CA TRP A 171 -4.85 11.12 20.71
C TRP A 171 -4.46 11.92 19.46
N ARG A 172 -5.44 12.53 18.76
CA ARG A 172 -5.18 13.39 17.60
C ARG A 172 -4.26 14.56 17.94
N LEU A 173 -4.54 15.26 19.05
CA LEU A 173 -3.76 16.40 19.53
C LEU A 173 -2.35 16.02 19.96
N ASN A 174 -2.13 14.79 20.42
CA ASN A 174 -0.82 14.32 20.87
C ASN A 174 0.01 13.67 19.75
N VAL A 175 -0.65 12.98 18.81
CA VAL A 175 0.03 12.16 17.79
C VAL A 175 0.13 12.89 16.46
N LEU A 176 -1.00 13.39 15.94
CA LEU A 176 -1.10 13.92 14.58
C LEU A 176 -0.70 15.39 14.50
N VAL A 177 -1.30 16.24 15.34
CA VAL A 177 -1.13 17.70 15.29
C VAL A 177 0.33 18.13 15.46
N PRO A 178 1.11 17.57 16.41
CA PRO A 178 2.50 17.98 16.61
C PRO A 178 3.41 17.67 15.41
N ARG A 179 2.99 16.77 14.53
CA ARG A 179 3.69 16.38 13.29
C ARG A 179 3.19 17.13 12.06
N GLY A 180 2.35 18.15 12.29
CA GLY A 180 1.72 18.91 11.22
C GLY A 180 0.72 18.10 10.41
N ILE A 181 0.21 16.97 10.90
CA ILE A 181 -0.74 16.14 10.16
C ILE A 181 -2.14 16.72 10.34
N GLN A 182 -2.74 17.19 9.24
CA GLN A 182 -4.01 17.91 9.26
C GLN A 182 -5.10 17.15 8.51
N ILE A 183 -6.30 17.08 9.11
CA ILE A 183 -7.49 16.52 8.47
C ILE A 183 -8.28 17.67 7.84
N VAL A 184 -8.38 17.67 6.51
CA VAL A 184 -9.13 18.68 5.78
C VAL A 184 -10.59 18.25 5.68
N LYS A 185 -11.41 18.76 6.61
CA LYS A 185 -12.84 18.39 6.73
C LYS A 185 -13.71 18.86 5.57
N LYS A 186 -13.24 19.80 4.74
CA LYS A 186 -13.99 20.27 3.57
C LYS A 186 -13.74 19.28 2.42
N PRO A 187 -14.72 18.42 2.06
CA PRO A 187 -14.54 17.54 0.91
C PRO A 187 -14.35 18.43 -0.32
N VAL A 188 -13.43 18.04 -1.19
CA VAL A 188 -13.26 18.75 -2.46
C VAL A 188 -14.40 18.32 -3.35
N ARG A 189 -15.52 19.07 -3.31
CA ARG A 189 -16.76 18.74 -4.04
C ARG A 189 -16.52 18.47 -5.53
N GLN A 190 -15.54 19.17 -6.10
CA GLN A 190 -15.15 19.03 -7.49
C GLN A 190 -14.45 17.68 -7.78
N LEU A 191 -13.79 17.07 -6.80
CA LEU A 191 -13.13 15.76 -6.94
C LEU A 191 -14.09 14.59 -6.77
N ALA A 192 -15.22 14.80 -6.10
CA ALA A 192 -16.20 13.75 -5.85
C ALA A 192 -17.00 13.37 -7.10
N LEU A 193 -17.14 14.28 -8.07
CA LEU A 193 -18.03 14.10 -9.22
C LEU A 193 -17.41 13.33 -10.39
N ASP A 194 -16.08 13.31 -10.48
CA ASP A 194 -15.38 12.61 -11.57
C ASP A 194 -14.06 12.03 -11.05
N HIS A 195 -14.10 10.73 -10.72
CA HIS A 195 -12.92 10.03 -10.23
C HIS A 195 -11.88 9.84 -11.33
N PHE A 196 -12.28 9.70 -12.60
CA PHE A 196 -11.33 9.58 -13.71
C PHE A 196 -10.56 10.88 -13.93
N GLN A 197 -11.25 12.02 -13.88
CA GLN A 197 -10.61 13.33 -13.96
C GLN A 197 -9.61 13.54 -12.81
N TYR A 198 -9.96 13.13 -11.58
CA TYR A 198 -9.04 13.24 -10.44
C TYR A 198 -7.73 12.48 -10.66
N PHE A 199 -7.79 11.29 -11.26
CA PHE A 199 -6.59 10.50 -11.59
C PHE A 199 -5.93 10.92 -12.92
N GLY A 200 -6.46 11.93 -13.61
CA GLY A 200 -5.95 12.41 -14.91
C GLY A 200 -6.10 11.36 -16.01
N THR A 201 -7.16 10.58 -15.96
CA THR A 201 -7.44 9.50 -16.91
C THR A 201 -8.74 9.73 -17.64
N ASP A 202 -8.79 9.33 -18.90
CA ASP A 202 -10.06 9.17 -19.60
C ASP A 202 -10.82 7.95 -19.04
N GLU A 203 -12.13 8.10 -18.84
CA GLU A 203 -13.01 7.05 -18.30
C GLU A 203 -12.95 5.78 -19.14
N THR A 204 -13.08 5.93 -20.46
CA THR A 204 -13.12 4.81 -21.41
C THR A 204 -11.78 4.09 -21.40
N GLN A 205 -10.68 4.84 -21.47
CA GLN A 205 -9.33 4.29 -21.43
C GLN A 205 -9.03 3.59 -20.10
N CYS A 206 -9.44 4.17 -18.97
CA CYS A 206 -9.20 3.58 -17.66
C CYS A 206 -9.98 2.27 -17.48
N ARG A 207 -11.25 2.23 -17.89
CA ARG A 207 -12.06 1.02 -17.85
C ARG A 207 -11.56 -0.06 -18.80
N GLU A 208 -11.21 0.30 -20.03
CA GLU A 208 -10.65 -0.65 -21.00
C GLU A 208 -9.32 -1.24 -20.50
N TRP A 209 -8.44 -0.39 -19.96
CA TRP A 209 -7.17 -0.83 -19.39
C TRP A 209 -7.37 -1.78 -18.19
N THR A 210 -8.34 -1.47 -17.32
CA THR A 210 -8.69 -2.32 -16.17
C THR A 210 -9.27 -3.65 -16.65
N LEU A 211 -10.18 -3.62 -17.62
CA LEU A 211 -10.82 -4.81 -18.17
C LEU A 211 -9.79 -5.76 -18.77
N LYS A 212 -8.84 -5.25 -19.56
CA LYS A 212 -7.73 -6.04 -20.13
C LYS A 212 -6.91 -6.77 -19.06
N ARG A 213 -6.71 -6.16 -17.88
CA ARG A 213 -6.01 -6.79 -16.76
C ARG A 213 -6.85 -7.82 -16.04
N VAL A 214 -8.12 -7.51 -15.79
CA VAL A 214 -9.06 -8.46 -15.20
C VAL A 214 -9.21 -9.71 -16.08
N GLU A 215 -9.20 -9.54 -17.40
CA GLU A 215 -9.31 -10.62 -18.39
C GLU A 215 -7.98 -11.31 -18.70
N SER A 216 -6.85 -10.80 -18.20
CA SER A 216 -5.55 -11.44 -18.41
C SER A 216 -5.44 -12.79 -17.68
N GLU A 217 -6.31 -13.02 -16.69
CA GLU A 217 -6.32 -14.16 -15.76
C GLU A 217 -4.98 -14.37 -15.04
N LYS A 218 -4.09 -13.38 -15.07
CA LYS A 218 -2.84 -13.41 -14.33
C LYS A 218 -3.10 -13.13 -12.86
N ASP A 219 -2.48 -13.93 -11.99
CA ASP A 219 -2.68 -13.80 -10.54
C ASP A 219 -2.31 -12.39 -10.05
N GLU A 220 -1.27 -11.76 -10.61
CA GLU A 220 -0.86 -10.39 -10.28
C GLU A 220 -1.89 -9.29 -10.57
N ASP A 221 -2.81 -9.53 -11.49
CA ASP A 221 -3.85 -8.58 -11.88
C ASP A 221 -5.14 -8.76 -11.05
N THR A 222 -5.17 -9.73 -10.13
CA THR A 222 -6.33 -10.01 -9.26
C THR A 222 -6.71 -8.85 -8.33
N VAL A 223 -5.80 -7.87 -8.13
CA VAL A 223 -6.12 -6.62 -7.40
C VAL A 223 -7.16 -5.76 -8.13
N PHE A 224 -7.30 -5.92 -9.44
CA PHE A 224 -8.28 -5.17 -10.22
C PHE A 224 -9.65 -5.83 -10.16
N LEU A 225 -10.67 -5.00 -10.04
CA LEU A 225 -12.06 -5.41 -9.93
C LEU A 225 -12.76 -5.23 -11.27
N ARG A 226 -13.45 -6.29 -11.73
CA ARG A 226 -14.33 -6.22 -12.90
C ARG A 226 -15.48 -5.22 -12.69
N GLY A 227 -16.04 -5.20 -11.49
CA GLY A 227 -17.28 -4.48 -11.20
C GLY A 227 -18.47 -4.99 -12.01
N GLY A 228 -19.38 -4.07 -12.36
CA GLY A 228 -20.56 -4.31 -13.18
C GLY A 228 -21.86 -4.44 -12.37
N PRO A 229 -23.04 -4.30 -13.02
CA PRO A 229 -24.32 -4.20 -12.31
C PRO A 229 -24.60 -5.37 -11.37
N HIS A 230 -24.38 -6.61 -11.82
CA HIS A 230 -24.61 -7.80 -11.01
C HIS A 230 -23.67 -7.88 -9.80
N PHE A 231 -22.38 -7.59 -10.00
CA PHE A 231 -21.40 -7.52 -8.92
C PHE A 231 -21.81 -6.47 -7.88
N ASN A 232 -22.10 -5.26 -8.35
CA ASN A 232 -22.50 -4.13 -7.52
C ASN A 232 -23.77 -4.43 -6.71
N MET A 233 -24.78 -5.04 -7.33
CA MET A 233 -26.00 -5.49 -6.66
C MET A 233 -25.72 -6.56 -5.61
N ASN A 234 -24.85 -7.53 -5.91
CA ASN A 234 -24.52 -8.59 -4.97
C ASN A 234 -23.79 -8.06 -3.73
N ILE A 235 -22.82 -7.16 -3.90
CA ILE A 235 -22.14 -6.51 -2.76
C ILE A 235 -23.14 -5.69 -1.96
N ALA A 236 -23.96 -4.88 -2.63
CA ALA A 236 -24.99 -4.08 -1.96
C ALA A 236 -25.98 -4.92 -1.14
N ARG A 237 -26.42 -6.04 -1.70
CA ARG A 237 -27.26 -7.02 -1.00
C ARG A 237 -26.57 -7.58 0.23
N GLN A 238 -25.32 -8.05 0.09
CA GLN A 238 -24.55 -8.60 1.21
C GLN A 238 -24.41 -7.57 2.34
N TYR A 239 -23.95 -6.36 2.05
CA TYR A 239 -23.83 -5.31 3.07
C TYR A 239 -25.17 -4.94 3.72
N THR A 240 -26.27 -4.95 2.95
CA THR A 240 -27.62 -4.73 3.49
C THR A 240 -28.01 -5.82 4.48
N GLU A 241 -27.76 -7.09 4.15
CA GLU A 241 -28.02 -8.24 5.02
C GLU A 241 -27.17 -8.17 6.29
N MET A 242 -25.87 -7.87 6.17
CA MET A 242 -24.94 -7.74 7.30
C MET A 242 -25.36 -6.65 8.29
N VAL A 243 -25.86 -5.51 7.77
CA VAL A 243 -26.43 -4.43 8.59
C VAL A 243 -27.72 -4.90 9.28
N ALA A 244 -28.61 -5.57 8.57
CA ALA A 244 -29.89 -6.02 9.10
C ALA A 244 -29.73 -7.00 10.29
N ILE A 245 -28.73 -7.88 10.22
CA ILE A 245 -28.42 -8.85 11.29
C ILE A 245 -27.35 -8.38 12.28
N GLN A 246 -26.88 -7.13 12.15
CA GLN A 246 -25.91 -6.49 13.04
C GLN A 246 -24.59 -7.27 13.21
N LEU A 247 -24.00 -7.72 12.10
CA LEU A 247 -22.71 -8.42 12.15
C LEU A 247 -21.58 -7.56 12.74
N CYS A 248 -20.54 -8.22 13.22
CA CYS A 248 -19.38 -7.56 13.81
C CYS A 248 -18.43 -6.99 12.75
N GLU A 249 -17.47 -6.17 13.21
CA GLU A 249 -16.46 -5.52 12.36
C GLU A 249 -15.70 -6.49 11.46
N GLU A 250 -15.29 -7.65 11.98
CA GLU A 250 -14.48 -8.61 11.23
C GLU A 250 -15.27 -9.25 10.07
N GLU A 251 -16.59 -9.39 10.19
CA GLU A 251 -17.42 -9.88 9.09
C GLU A 251 -17.46 -8.86 7.94
N PHE A 252 -17.67 -7.58 8.26
CA PHE A 252 -17.57 -6.48 7.27
C PHE A 252 -16.18 -6.45 6.62
N ALA A 253 -15.13 -6.58 7.43
CA ALA A 253 -13.76 -6.62 6.96
C ALA A 253 -13.51 -7.85 6.05
N THR A 254 -14.04 -9.01 6.40
CA THR A 254 -13.89 -10.26 5.64
C THR A 254 -14.52 -10.14 4.26
N VAL A 255 -15.76 -9.65 4.17
CA VAL A 255 -16.43 -9.43 2.87
C VAL A 255 -15.69 -8.38 2.04
N ALA A 256 -15.30 -7.25 2.63
CA ALA A 256 -14.50 -6.25 1.93
C ALA A 256 -13.17 -6.83 1.40
N LYS A 257 -12.45 -7.57 2.25
CA LYS A 257 -11.17 -8.20 1.92
C LYS A 257 -11.32 -9.26 0.81
N ALA A 258 -12.42 -10.01 0.78
CA ALA A 258 -12.64 -11.05 -0.22
C ALA A 258 -13.08 -10.45 -1.58
N GLU A 259 -13.96 -9.46 -1.56
CA GLU A 259 -14.66 -9.02 -2.76
C GLU A 259 -14.13 -7.72 -3.35
N LEU A 260 -13.80 -6.74 -2.50
CA LEU A 260 -13.45 -5.38 -2.91
C LEU A 260 -11.94 -5.10 -2.84
N LEU A 261 -11.24 -5.73 -1.89
CA LEU A 261 -9.82 -5.51 -1.66
C LEU A 261 -9.03 -6.76 -2.02
N LYS A 262 -9.22 -7.28 -3.23
CA LYS A 262 -8.56 -8.51 -3.67
C LYS A 262 -7.04 -8.39 -3.66
N SER A 263 -6.37 -9.52 -3.58
CA SER A 263 -4.91 -9.62 -3.58
C SER A 263 -4.48 -10.87 -4.31
N PRO A 264 -3.35 -10.82 -5.04
CA PRO A 264 -2.72 -12.02 -5.56
C PRO A 264 -2.37 -12.96 -4.42
N HIS A 265 -2.26 -14.25 -4.77
CA HIS A 265 -1.56 -15.20 -3.92
C HIS A 265 -0.11 -14.75 -3.77
N PHE A 266 0.62 -15.32 -2.81
CA PHE A 266 2.03 -14.97 -2.65
C PHE A 266 2.79 -15.32 -3.93
N LEU A 267 3.07 -14.30 -4.74
CA LEU A 267 3.68 -14.48 -6.04
C LEU A 267 5.10 -15.04 -5.88
N PRO A 268 5.47 -16.06 -6.67
CA PRO A 268 6.85 -16.51 -6.72
C PRO A 268 7.74 -15.36 -7.17
N ILE A 269 9.00 -15.40 -6.72
CA ILE A 269 10.01 -14.44 -7.18
C ILE A 269 10.44 -14.91 -8.57
N GLU A 270 9.92 -14.26 -9.61
CA GLU A 270 10.33 -14.52 -10.98
C GLU A 270 11.57 -13.68 -11.33
N GLU A 271 12.56 -14.30 -11.98
CA GLU A 271 13.81 -13.63 -12.36
C GLU A 271 13.61 -12.64 -13.52
N LYS A 272 12.71 -12.96 -14.45
CA LYS A 272 12.54 -12.23 -15.71
C LYS A 272 11.47 -11.16 -15.67
N ASP A 273 10.54 -11.24 -14.72
CA ASP A 273 9.46 -10.28 -14.62
C ASP A 273 9.95 -8.99 -13.94
N LYS A 274 9.90 -7.89 -14.69
CA LYS A 274 10.30 -6.55 -14.23
C LYS A 274 9.10 -5.62 -14.01
N THR A 275 7.88 -6.16 -14.03
CA THR A 275 6.66 -5.39 -13.84
C THR A 275 6.38 -5.11 -12.36
N TRP A 276 5.70 -3.99 -12.10
CA TRP A 276 5.22 -3.68 -10.77
C TRP A 276 3.99 -4.50 -10.46
N LYS A 277 4.00 -5.11 -9.28
CA LYS A 277 2.89 -5.90 -8.75
C LYS A 277 2.48 -5.36 -7.40
N ALA A 278 1.18 -5.27 -7.18
CA ALA A 278 0.62 -4.87 -5.91
C ALA A 278 0.36 -6.10 -5.04
N GLN A 279 0.78 -6.06 -3.78
CA GLN A 279 0.49 -7.10 -2.79
C GLN A 279 -0.22 -6.48 -1.60
N ARG A 280 -1.35 -7.06 -1.20
CA ARG A 280 -1.97 -6.72 0.08
C ARG A 280 -1.25 -7.46 1.21
N LEU A 281 -0.80 -6.71 2.21
CA LEU A 281 -0.28 -7.24 3.47
C LEU A 281 -1.28 -6.93 4.59
N ILE A 282 -1.59 -7.93 5.41
CA ILE A 282 -2.58 -7.84 6.49
C ILE A 282 -1.84 -7.61 7.81
N GLN A 283 -2.28 -6.60 8.57
CA GLN A 283 -1.77 -6.28 9.92
C GLN A 283 -0.25 -6.30 10.01
N LEU A 284 0.42 -5.79 8.98
CA LEU A 284 1.87 -5.77 8.95
C LEU A 284 2.38 -4.83 10.04
N TYR A 285 3.09 -5.39 11.00
CA TYR A 285 3.82 -4.60 11.97
C TYR A 285 5.10 -4.06 11.35
N THR A 286 5.22 -2.74 11.30
CA THR A 286 6.44 -2.04 10.86
C THR A 286 6.99 -1.26 12.05
N GLN A 287 8.00 -1.83 12.70
CA GLN A 287 8.70 -1.13 13.78
C GLN A 287 9.55 -0.02 13.18
N THR A 288 9.37 1.20 13.69
CA THR A 288 10.28 2.30 13.37
C THR A 288 11.51 2.17 14.27
N ASP A 289 12.68 2.28 13.66
CA ASP A 289 13.96 2.32 14.35
C ASP A 289 14.70 3.57 13.87
N ALA A 290 15.49 4.19 14.75
CA ALA A 290 16.25 5.40 14.43
C ALA A 290 17.24 5.15 13.28
N ASP A 291 17.76 3.93 13.20
CA ASP A 291 18.71 3.51 12.17
C ASP A 291 18.03 2.90 10.93
N SER A 292 16.69 2.85 10.90
CA SER A 292 15.93 2.29 9.78
C SER A 292 15.53 3.35 8.75
N PHE A 293 15.45 2.95 7.49
CA PHE A 293 14.79 3.71 6.42
C PHE A 293 13.28 3.86 6.62
N TRP A 294 12.73 3.30 7.71
CA TRP A 294 11.34 3.47 8.14
C TRP A 294 11.27 4.33 9.40
N ALA A 295 11.26 5.64 9.21
CA ALA A 295 11.25 6.62 10.29
C ALA A 295 9.84 7.20 10.51
N THR A 296 9.54 7.55 11.75
CA THR A 296 8.32 8.28 12.13
C THR A 296 8.40 9.72 11.62
N PRO A 297 7.30 10.34 11.13
CA PRO A 297 7.30 11.76 10.78
C PRO A 297 7.74 12.63 11.98
N PRO A 298 8.61 13.63 11.76
CA PRO A 298 9.19 14.42 12.84
C PRO A 298 8.15 15.33 13.48
N LEU A 299 8.41 15.70 14.73
CA LEU A 299 7.64 16.72 15.44
C LEU A 299 8.05 18.11 14.92
N LEU A 300 7.06 18.94 14.64
CA LEU A 300 7.25 20.31 14.18
C LEU A 300 7.15 21.32 15.33
N SER A 301 6.54 20.94 16.46
CA SER A 301 6.40 21.82 17.63
C SER A 301 7.70 22.07 18.41
N GLY A 302 8.79 21.35 18.07
CA GLY A 302 10.06 21.40 18.81
C GLY A 302 10.00 20.76 20.20
N GLU A 303 8.86 20.21 20.60
CA GLU A 303 8.68 19.49 21.87
C GLU A 303 9.24 18.07 21.78
N GLU A 304 9.81 17.57 22.88
CA GLU A 304 10.18 16.15 22.98
C GLU A 304 8.94 15.28 23.21
N TYR A 305 8.58 14.48 22.21
CA TYR A 305 7.55 13.48 22.37
C TYR A 305 8.10 12.18 22.94
N ARG A 306 7.55 11.71 24.07
CA ARG A 306 7.96 10.47 24.73
C ARG A 306 7.07 9.26 24.44
N GLY A 307 6.06 9.39 23.58
CA GLY A 307 5.11 8.31 23.26
C GLY A 307 5.64 7.31 22.22
N LYS A 308 5.19 6.05 22.32
CA LYS A 308 5.43 4.96 21.34
C LYS A 308 4.36 4.92 20.24
N ASP A 309 3.71 6.04 19.98
CA ASP A 309 2.34 6.07 19.45
C ASP A 309 2.25 5.88 17.93
N PHE A 310 3.40 5.64 17.27
CA PHE A 310 3.50 5.24 15.87
C PHE A 310 3.77 3.73 15.69
N ASN A 311 3.52 2.92 16.72
CA ASN A 311 3.33 1.48 16.54
C ASN A 311 1.97 1.24 15.87
N LEU A 312 1.97 1.29 14.54
CA LEU A 312 0.76 1.18 13.73
C LEU A 312 0.73 -0.18 13.03
N ARG A 313 -0.47 -0.77 13.01
CA ARG A 313 -0.76 -2.04 12.33
C ARG A 313 -2.06 -1.87 11.57
N PRO A 314 -2.00 -1.29 10.35
CA PRO A 314 -3.22 -1.14 9.57
C PRO A 314 -3.80 -2.52 9.27
N ASP A 315 -5.14 -2.63 9.29
CA ASP A 315 -5.82 -3.90 9.04
C ASP A 315 -5.35 -4.55 7.74
N CYS A 316 -5.18 -3.73 6.70
CA CYS A 316 -4.33 -4.09 5.58
C CYS A 316 -3.76 -2.87 4.86
N ALA A 317 -2.72 -3.11 4.07
CA ALA A 317 -2.14 -2.12 3.18
C ALA A 317 -1.66 -2.78 1.89
N TYR A 318 -1.70 -2.05 0.78
CA TYR A 318 -1.09 -2.49 -0.48
C TYR A 318 0.31 -1.92 -0.62
N TRP A 319 1.23 -2.83 -0.88
CA TRP A 319 2.64 -2.59 -1.07
C TRP A 319 3.04 -2.95 -2.50
N LEU A 320 4.15 -2.38 -2.95
CA LEU A 320 4.72 -2.66 -4.26
C LEU A 320 5.80 -3.74 -4.14
N SER A 321 5.71 -4.75 -5.01
CA SER A 321 6.71 -5.81 -5.10
C SER A 321 8.04 -5.27 -5.63
N ILE A 322 9.15 -5.57 -4.94
CA ILE A 322 10.50 -5.24 -5.43
C ILE A 322 10.95 -6.16 -6.57
N GLN A 323 10.12 -7.11 -7.01
CA GLN A 323 10.43 -7.96 -8.16
C GLN A 323 10.65 -7.15 -9.45
N SER A 324 10.12 -5.93 -9.52
CA SER A 324 10.36 -4.98 -10.61
C SER A 324 11.82 -4.54 -10.74
N PHE A 325 12.66 -4.80 -9.73
CA PHE A 325 14.10 -4.69 -9.78
C PHE A 325 14.71 -6.02 -10.24
N SER A 326 15.79 -5.97 -11.00
CA SER A 326 16.55 -7.19 -11.34
C SER A 326 17.07 -7.86 -10.07
N GLU A 327 17.19 -9.18 -10.09
CA GLU A 327 17.64 -9.99 -8.95
C GLU A 327 18.87 -9.43 -8.23
N SER A 328 19.93 -9.10 -8.99
CA SER A 328 21.18 -8.54 -8.45
C SER A 328 21.06 -7.18 -7.74
N HIS A 329 19.94 -6.49 -7.92
CA HIS A 329 19.66 -5.18 -7.32
C HIS A 329 18.62 -5.26 -6.20
N ARG A 330 17.88 -6.37 -6.07
CA ARG A 330 16.83 -6.51 -5.03
C ARG A 330 17.42 -6.41 -3.64
N GLU A 331 18.56 -7.07 -3.42
CA GLU A 331 19.34 -7.02 -2.18
C GLU A 331 19.94 -5.65 -1.87
N LEU A 332 19.90 -4.70 -2.80
CA LEU A 332 20.37 -3.34 -2.58
C LEU A 332 19.21 -2.39 -2.30
N VAL A 333 17.96 -2.78 -2.55
CA VAL A 333 16.81 -1.88 -2.37
C VAL A 333 16.67 -1.46 -0.91
N ASP A 334 17.01 -2.34 0.03
CA ASP A 334 17.00 -2.08 1.47
C ASP A 334 18.05 -1.07 1.93
N MET A 335 19.08 -0.79 1.10
CA MET A 335 20.06 0.26 1.34
C MET A 335 19.53 1.66 0.97
N ALA A 336 18.44 1.76 0.21
CA ALA A 336 17.89 3.06 -0.21
C ALA A 336 16.49 3.34 0.36
N THR A 337 15.74 2.30 0.71
CA THR A 337 14.37 2.44 1.22
C THR A 337 14.01 1.27 2.11
N PHE A 338 12.98 1.44 2.93
CA PHE A 338 12.47 0.35 3.74
C PHE A 338 11.90 -0.78 2.87
N THR A 339 12.30 -2.01 3.17
CA THR A 339 11.72 -3.21 2.58
C THR A 339 11.17 -4.14 3.63
N VAL A 340 10.09 -4.83 3.27
CA VAL A 340 9.44 -5.83 4.10
C VAL A 340 9.79 -7.19 3.53
N ARG A 341 10.48 -8.02 4.34
CA ARG A 341 10.87 -9.40 4.00
C ARG A 341 11.66 -9.48 2.68
N ASN A 342 12.42 -8.43 2.33
CA ASN A 342 13.12 -8.30 1.05
C ASN A 342 12.22 -8.59 -0.16
N ARG A 343 10.95 -8.17 -0.09
CA ARG A 343 9.93 -8.46 -1.13
C ARG A 343 9.06 -7.28 -1.47
N TYR A 344 8.75 -6.43 -0.50
CA TYR A 344 7.78 -5.36 -0.67
C TYR A 344 8.37 -4.03 -0.20
N THR A 345 7.98 -2.94 -0.86
CA THR A 345 8.37 -1.58 -0.49
C THR A 345 7.23 -0.61 -0.84
N ALA A 346 7.38 0.66 -0.45
CA ALA A 346 6.52 1.77 -0.83
C ALA A 346 5.01 1.43 -0.78
N PRO A 347 4.43 1.31 0.44
CA PRO A 347 3.00 1.17 0.55
C PRO A 347 2.33 2.40 -0.05
N TYR A 348 1.20 2.19 -0.74
CA TYR A 348 0.54 3.25 -1.51
C TYR A 348 -0.95 3.36 -1.22
N LEU A 349 -1.53 2.35 -0.55
CA LEU A 349 -2.91 2.34 -0.08
C LEU A 349 -2.98 1.69 1.31
N THR A 350 -3.51 2.39 2.30
CA THR A 350 -3.76 1.89 3.66
C THR A 350 -5.25 1.73 3.91
N ILE A 351 -5.67 0.64 4.55
CA ILE A 351 -7.07 0.37 4.88
C ILE A 351 -7.24 0.11 6.38
N GLU A 352 -8.27 0.72 6.96
CA GLU A 352 -8.74 0.49 8.32
C GLU A 352 -10.22 0.14 8.34
N PHE A 353 -10.59 -0.83 9.17
CA PHE A 353 -11.96 -1.20 9.47
C PHE A 353 -12.30 -0.74 10.89
N LYS A 354 -13.54 -0.33 11.10
CA LYS A 354 -14.13 -0.16 12.42
C LYS A 354 -15.59 -0.60 12.42
N LYS A 355 -16.08 -1.05 13.58
CA LYS A 355 -17.42 -1.62 13.73
C LYS A 355 -18.55 -0.67 13.35
N SER A 356 -18.46 0.60 13.74
CA SER A 356 -19.62 1.49 13.78
C SER A 356 -19.33 2.91 13.29
N GLU A 357 -20.39 3.65 12.95
CA GLU A 357 -20.29 5.07 12.58
C GLU A 357 -19.72 5.93 13.73
N ASN A 358 -19.94 5.53 14.98
CA ASN A 358 -19.38 6.21 16.16
C ASN A 358 -17.85 6.10 16.26
N THR A 359 -17.26 5.18 15.49
CA THR A 359 -15.82 4.92 15.45
C THR A 359 -15.14 5.48 14.18
N ILE A 360 -15.86 6.29 13.38
CA ILE A 360 -15.31 6.93 12.18
C ILE A 360 -14.04 7.73 12.48
N GLU A 361 -14.05 8.54 13.53
CA GLU A 361 -12.89 9.37 13.86
C GLU A 361 -11.68 8.53 14.27
N GLN A 362 -11.91 7.41 14.96
CA GLN A 362 -10.85 6.49 15.34
C GLN A 362 -10.24 5.80 14.11
N ALA A 363 -11.09 5.26 13.22
CA ALA A 363 -10.65 4.66 11.95
C ALA A 363 -9.82 5.66 11.13
N THR A 364 -10.33 6.89 11.01
CA THR A 364 -9.69 7.97 10.25
C THR A 364 -8.35 8.33 10.86
N ASN A 365 -8.28 8.54 12.18
CA ASN A 365 -7.04 8.90 12.87
C ASN A 365 -5.95 7.82 12.72
N GLN A 366 -6.31 6.54 12.84
CA GLN A 366 -5.38 5.41 12.68
C GLN A 366 -4.89 5.30 11.23
N ALA A 367 -5.82 5.35 10.26
CA ALA A 367 -5.47 5.31 8.84
C ALA A 367 -4.56 6.46 8.44
N ILE A 368 -4.81 7.68 8.95
CA ILE A 368 -4.01 8.87 8.67
C ILE A 368 -2.61 8.74 9.25
N ALA A 369 -2.47 8.26 10.48
CA ALA A 369 -1.15 8.07 11.07
C ALA A 369 -0.32 7.09 10.22
N ALA A 370 -0.91 5.95 9.83
CA ALA A 370 -0.22 4.93 9.05
C ALA A 370 0.13 5.45 7.64
N SER A 371 -0.76 6.24 7.05
CA SER A 371 -0.55 6.87 5.75
C SER A 371 0.49 7.98 5.80
N SER A 372 0.54 8.76 6.88
CA SER A 372 1.55 9.81 7.08
C SER A 372 2.95 9.22 7.24
N LEU A 373 3.04 8.05 7.89
CA LEU A 373 4.29 7.29 8.02
C LEU A 373 4.78 6.83 6.64
N ALA A 374 3.90 6.24 5.83
CA ALA A 374 4.21 5.87 4.45
C ALA A 374 4.66 7.07 3.60
N LEU A 375 3.88 8.16 3.65
CA LEU A 375 4.13 9.38 2.89
C LEU A 375 5.47 10.04 3.27
N PHE A 376 5.79 10.10 4.56
CA PHE A 376 7.04 10.70 5.04
C PHE A 376 8.26 9.92 4.55
N ASN A 377 8.23 8.59 4.64
CA ASN A 377 9.35 7.78 4.14
C ASN A 377 9.47 7.87 2.61
N ARG A 378 8.35 8.01 1.90
CA ARG A 378 8.36 8.31 0.46
C ARG A 378 8.94 9.68 0.14
N PHE A 379 8.64 10.69 0.96
CA PHE A 379 9.20 12.04 0.87
C PHE A 379 10.73 12.01 1.03
N ARG A 380 11.24 11.36 2.07
CA ARG A 380 12.68 11.21 2.31
C ARG A 380 13.40 10.58 1.12
N LEU A 381 12.85 9.49 0.59
CA LEU A 381 13.41 8.84 -0.61
C LEU A 381 13.49 9.79 -1.82
N LYS A 382 12.47 10.66 -2.03
CA LYS A 382 12.53 11.66 -3.12
C LYS A 382 13.56 12.75 -2.81
N GLU A 383 13.59 13.22 -1.57
CA GLU A 383 14.55 14.23 -1.09
C GLU A 383 16.00 13.76 -1.33
N ASP A 384 16.32 12.53 -0.92
CA ASP A 384 17.63 11.93 -1.11
C ASP A 384 18.00 11.82 -2.59
N ARG A 385 17.05 11.39 -3.45
CA ARG A 385 17.23 11.36 -4.92
C ARG A 385 17.54 12.74 -5.48
N LEU A 386 16.78 13.76 -5.10
CA LEU A 386 16.92 15.13 -5.64
C LEU A 386 18.20 15.79 -5.17
N SER A 387 18.53 15.65 -3.88
CA SER A 387 19.80 16.13 -3.30
C SER A 387 21.00 15.51 -4.01
N THR A 388 20.97 14.18 -4.17
CA THR A 388 22.00 13.40 -4.87
C THR A 388 22.20 13.84 -6.32
N SER A 389 21.11 14.03 -7.06
CA SER A 389 21.14 14.45 -8.46
C SER A 389 21.32 15.97 -8.64
N LYS A 390 21.40 16.73 -7.53
CA LYS A 390 21.43 18.20 -7.51
C LYS A 390 20.30 18.82 -8.33
N LYS A 391 19.14 18.18 -8.34
CA LYS A 391 17.94 18.66 -9.03
C LYS A 391 17.04 19.40 -8.05
N PRO A 392 16.44 20.54 -8.45
CA PRO A 392 15.45 21.20 -7.63
C PRO A 392 14.17 20.38 -7.55
N TRP A 393 13.38 20.64 -6.52
CA TRP A 393 12.01 20.17 -6.45
C TRP A 393 11.15 20.87 -7.50
N ASN A 394 10.06 20.24 -7.91
CA ASN A 394 9.06 20.87 -8.76
C ASN A 394 7.66 20.34 -8.44
N ARG A 395 6.64 20.94 -9.06
CA ARG A 395 5.24 20.55 -8.83
C ARG A 395 4.95 19.08 -9.14
N LYS A 396 5.54 18.53 -10.22
CA LYS A 396 5.36 17.13 -10.59
C LYS A 396 5.84 16.20 -9.47
N HIS A 397 6.93 16.53 -8.77
CA HIS A 397 7.40 15.74 -7.62
C HIS A 397 6.40 15.71 -6.46
N PHE A 398 5.70 16.81 -6.18
CA PHE A 398 4.63 16.85 -5.18
C PHE A 398 3.45 15.94 -5.59
N ASP A 399 3.06 15.98 -6.86
CA ASP A 399 1.96 15.15 -7.37
C ASP A 399 2.31 13.65 -7.35
N GLN A 400 3.60 13.31 -7.45
CA GLN A 400 4.12 11.94 -7.31
C GLN A 400 4.11 11.43 -5.87
N ILE A 401 4.21 12.33 -4.87
CA ILE A 401 4.27 11.99 -3.44
C ILE A 401 2.90 12.19 -2.81
N ARG A 402 2.09 11.15 -2.91
CA ARG A 402 0.81 11.03 -2.23
C ARG A 402 0.62 9.60 -1.76
N HIS A 403 -0.30 9.40 -0.85
CA HIS A 403 -0.69 8.09 -0.33
C HIS A 403 -2.21 8.05 -0.26
N TYR A 404 -2.81 6.92 -0.60
CA TYR A 404 -4.26 6.76 -0.46
C TYR A 404 -4.59 6.03 0.82
N MET A 405 -5.71 6.39 1.43
CA MET A 405 -6.26 5.58 2.50
C MET A 405 -7.76 5.40 2.35
N MET A 406 -8.23 4.26 2.84
CA MET A 406 -9.62 3.89 2.85
C MET A 406 -10.02 3.49 4.26
N THR A 407 -11.19 3.92 4.71
CA THR A 407 -11.76 3.48 5.98
C THR A 407 -13.13 2.88 5.73
N PHE A 408 -13.40 1.73 6.34
CA PHE A 408 -14.72 1.11 6.38
C PHE A 408 -15.26 1.19 7.80
N THR A 409 -16.43 1.82 7.98
CA THR A 409 -17.16 1.82 9.25
C THR A 409 -18.53 1.20 9.06
N GLY A 410 -18.65 -0.09 9.35
CA GLY A 410 -19.79 -0.89 8.91
C GLY A 410 -19.95 -0.83 7.38
N PRO A 411 -21.09 -0.39 6.83
CA PRO A 411 -21.29 -0.27 5.39
C PRO A 411 -20.71 1.00 4.77
N MET A 412 -20.26 1.96 5.58
CA MET A 412 -19.77 3.25 5.07
C MET A 412 -18.30 3.13 4.70
N ALA A 413 -17.96 3.42 3.43
CA ALA A 413 -16.58 3.52 2.97
C ALA A 413 -16.22 4.99 2.71
N MET A 414 -15.02 5.39 3.09
CA MET A 414 -14.47 6.72 2.82
C MET A 414 -13.07 6.59 2.24
N ILE A 415 -12.78 7.39 1.22
CA ILE A 415 -11.49 7.42 0.54
C ILE A 415 -10.89 8.79 0.74
N TRP A 416 -9.60 8.80 1.04
CA TRP A 416 -8.82 9.99 1.27
C TRP A 416 -7.51 9.94 0.49
N VAL A 417 -7.03 11.11 0.11
CA VAL A 417 -5.64 11.30 -0.32
C VAL A 417 -4.88 12.00 0.79
N VAL A 418 -3.71 11.47 1.11
CA VAL A 418 -2.74 12.08 2.02
C VAL A 418 -1.59 12.60 1.19
N LYS A 419 -1.33 13.91 1.25
CA LYS A 419 -0.31 14.58 0.44
C LYS A 419 0.48 15.58 1.27
N LEU A 420 1.66 15.95 0.79
CA LEU A 420 2.46 17.01 1.38
C LEU A 420 1.65 18.31 1.40
N LYS A 421 1.81 19.10 2.47
CA LYS A 421 1.25 20.46 2.47
C LYS A 421 1.96 21.33 1.44
N SER A 422 1.22 22.28 0.87
CA SER A 422 1.81 23.30 -0.01
C SER A 422 2.88 24.15 0.69
N SER A 423 2.79 24.32 2.01
CA SER A 423 3.78 25.02 2.83
C SER A 423 5.13 24.30 2.97
N ALA A 424 5.22 23.04 2.52
CA ALA A 424 6.48 22.32 2.52
C ALA A 424 7.51 22.95 1.56
N ALA A 425 7.07 23.70 0.55
CA ALA A 425 7.94 24.50 -0.30
C ALA A 425 8.13 25.92 0.28
N SER A 426 9.38 26.39 0.38
CA SER A 426 9.72 27.71 0.90
C SER A 426 9.19 28.86 0.05
N ASP A 427 9.02 28.62 -1.24
CA ASP A 427 8.59 29.59 -2.25
C ASP A 427 7.99 28.84 -3.47
N GLU A 428 7.43 29.61 -4.42
CA GLU A 428 6.91 29.06 -5.68
C GLU A 428 8.01 28.44 -6.58
N SER A 429 9.28 28.74 -6.30
CA SER A 429 10.43 28.20 -7.03
C SER A 429 10.86 26.82 -6.53
N TYR A 430 10.28 26.33 -5.42
CA TYR A 430 10.62 25.05 -4.80
C TYR A 430 12.12 24.93 -4.49
N SER A 431 12.78 26.06 -4.18
CA SER A 431 14.22 26.14 -3.98
C SER A 431 14.67 25.33 -2.76
N GLN A 432 13.83 25.28 -1.73
CA GLN A 432 13.98 24.44 -0.56
C GLN A 432 12.63 23.81 -0.22
N VAL A 433 12.62 22.47 -0.12
CA VAL A 433 11.45 21.73 0.37
C VAL A 433 11.85 21.02 1.64
N THR A 434 11.07 21.23 2.70
CA THR A 434 11.24 20.56 3.99
C THR A 434 9.91 19.96 4.41
N TRP A 435 9.94 18.85 5.14
CA TRP A 435 8.72 18.27 5.69
C TRP A 435 8.04 19.23 6.68
N ASP A 436 6.83 19.67 6.34
CA ASP A 436 5.94 20.50 7.19
C ASP A 436 4.63 19.76 7.55
N GLY A 437 4.70 18.44 7.55
CA GLY A 437 3.55 17.56 7.73
C GLY A 437 2.80 17.31 6.43
N CYS A 438 1.58 16.78 6.57
CA CYS A 438 0.74 16.40 5.45
C CYS A 438 -0.72 16.79 5.70
N GLU A 439 -1.49 16.84 4.62
CA GLU A 439 -2.93 17.01 4.67
C GLU A 439 -3.63 15.73 4.18
N ALA A 440 -4.62 15.27 4.95
CA ALA A 440 -5.53 14.20 4.57
C ALA A 440 -6.84 14.83 4.09
N VAL A 441 -7.13 14.66 2.80
CA VAL A 441 -8.28 15.26 2.12
C VAL A 441 -9.24 14.14 1.72
N GLN A 442 -10.49 14.24 2.17
CA GLN A 442 -11.52 13.28 1.76
C GLN A 442 -11.88 13.52 0.29
N ILE A 443 -11.70 12.51 -0.54
CA ILE A 443 -12.04 12.57 -1.98
C ILE A 443 -13.40 11.92 -2.26
N TRP A 444 -13.76 10.88 -1.49
CA TRP A 444 -15.01 10.16 -1.70
C TRP A 444 -15.58 9.57 -0.41
N LYS A 445 -16.91 9.42 -0.37
CA LYS A 445 -17.64 8.73 0.70
C LYS A 445 -18.86 8.05 0.11
N CYS A 446 -19.04 6.77 0.39
CA CYS A 446 -20.17 5.99 -0.10
C CYS A 446 -20.74 5.05 0.97
N ASN A 447 -21.95 4.57 0.72
CA ASN A 447 -22.60 3.53 1.51
C ASN A 447 -22.70 2.26 0.67
N CYS A 448 -22.01 1.21 1.08
CA CYS A 448 -21.92 -0.06 0.37
C CYS A 448 -23.25 -0.82 0.32
N THR A 449 -24.32 -0.39 1.00
CA THR A 449 -25.68 -0.95 0.80
C THR A 449 -26.35 -0.50 -0.50
N LYS A 450 -25.73 0.43 -1.25
CA LYS A 450 -26.26 0.98 -2.50
C LYS A 450 -25.42 0.52 -3.68
N ALA A 451 -26.03 -0.19 -4.64
CA ALA A 451 -25.32 -0.75 -5.79
C ALA A 451 -24.58 0.31 -6.63
N GLY A 452 -25.20 1.46 -6.91
CA GLY A 452 -24.52 2.54 -7.64
C GLY A 452 -23.27 3.04 -6.90
N ALA A 453 -23.36 3.16 -5.58
CA ALA A 453 -22.25 3.63 -4.74
C ALA A 453 -21.11 2.59 -4.62
N VAL A 454 -21.43 1.30 -4.75
CA VAL A 454 -20.43 0.22 -4.91
C VAL A 454 -19.74 0.34 -6.27
N GLY A 455 -20.47 0.66 -7.34
CA GLY A 455 -19.89 0.91 -8.66
C GLY A 455 -18.83 2.00 -8.63
N ASP A 456 -19.15 3.15 -8.03
CA ASP A 456 -18.20 4.25 -7.88
C ASP A 456 -16.99 3.84 -7.02
N LEU A 457 -17.22 3.09 -5.94
CA LEU A 457 -16.15 2.57 -5.09
C LEU A 457 -15.19 1.65 -5.87
N VAL A 458 -15.73 0.77 -6.71
CA VAL A 458 -14.94 -0.12 -7.58
C VAL A 458 -14.05 0.70 -8.51
N ASP A 459 -14.60 1.72 -9.16
CA ASP A 459 -13.82 2.55 -10.07
C ASP A 459 -12.70 3.32 -9.33
N TYR A 460 -12.98 3.85 -8.12
CA TYR A 460 -11.94 4.44 -7.27
C TYR A 460 -10.84 3.44 -6.88
N ILE A 461 -11.20 2.21 -6.47
CA ILE A 461 -10.24 1.17 -6.10
C ILE A 461 -9.32 0.85 -7.30
N ASN A 462 -9.90 0.65 -8.47
CA ASN A 462 -9.16 0.39 -9.70
C ASN A 462 -8.23 1.55 -10.07
N ALA A 463 -8.70 2.79 -9.95
CA ALA A 463 -7.89 3.96 -10.24
C ALA A 463 -6.73 4.13 -9.25
N ILE A 464 -6.94 3.83 -7.96
CA ILE A 464 -5.87 3.81 -6.95
C ILE A 464 -4.83 2.73 -7.27
N HIS A 465 -5.25 1.52 -7.64
CA HIS A 465 -4.32 0.45 -8.01
C HIS A 465 -3.52 0.81 -9.27
N ARG A 466 -4.18 1.35 -10.30
CA ARG A 466 -3.51 1.86 -11.50
C ARG A 466 -2.47 2.91 -11.14
N TRP A 467 -2.84 3.89 -10.31
CA TRP A 467 -1.90 4.90 -9.83
C TRP A 467 -0.75 4.28 -9.03
N GLY A 468 -1.01 3.29 -8.16
CA GLY A 468 0.01 2.60 -7.38
C GLY A 468 1.08 1.94 -8.26
N LEU A 469 0.67 1.32 -9.37
CA LEU A 469 1.64 0.73 -10.32
C LEU A 469 2.49 1.79 -11.04
N ILE A 470 1.91 2.95 -11.38
CA ILE A 470 2.65 4.09 -11.92
C ILE A 470 3.59 4.67 -10.84
N HIS A 471 3.12 4.78 -9.61
CA HIS A 471 3.90 5.23 -8.46
C HIS A 471 5.12 4.34 -8.20
N GLY A 472 4.99 3.03 -8.44
CA GLY A 472 6.12 2.11 -8.43
C GLY A 472 7.23 2.56 -9.37
N ALA A 473 6.93 2.92 -10.62
CA ALA A 473 7.97 3.38 -11.56
C ALA A 473 8.76 4.57 -11.01
N TYR A 474 8.08 5.53 -10.37
CA TYR A 474 8.73 6.66 -9.69
C TYR A 474 9.58 6.20 -8.49
N CYS A 475 9.08 5.26 -7.67
CA CYS A 475 9.84 4.72 -6.55
C CYS A 475 11.14 4.03 -7.01
N ARG A 476 11.09 3.24 -8.09
CA ARG A 476 12.29 2.58 -8.62
C ARG A 476 13.31 3.57 -9.15
N ARG A 477 12.90 4.67 -9.76
CA ARG A 477 13.83 5.73 -10.17
C ARG A 477 14.52 6.36 -8.98
N ASP A 478 13.76 6.66 -7.93
CA ASP A 478 14.33 7.28 -6.74
C ASP A 478 15.30 6.33 -6.03
N VAL A 479 14.92 5.07 -5.83
CA VAL A 479 15.81 4.02 -5.29
C VAL A 479 17.08 3.88 -6.13
N LYS A 480 16.96 3.77 -7.45
CA LYS A 480 18.12 3.64 -8.34
C LYS A 480 19.06 4.85 -8.25
N ALA A 481 18.51 6.06 -8.22
CA ALA A 481 19.31 7.27 -8.13
C ALA A 481 20.10 7.34 -6.82
N VAL A 482 19.49 6.95 -5.70
CA VAL A 482 20.16 6.88 -4.39
C VAL A 482 21.29 5.84 -4.41
N LEU A 483 21.01 4.62 -4.87
CA LEU A 483 22.01 3.54 -4.93
C LEU A 483 23.22 3.88 -5.83
N LEU A 484 22.99 4.58 -6.93
CA LEU A 484 24.05 4.98 -7.85
C LEU A 484 25.04 5.99 -7.24
N ALA A 485 24.58 6.83 -6.32
CA ALA A 485 25.43 7.83 -5.69
C ALA A 485 26.23 7.28 -4.52
N GLU A 486 25.67 6.35 -3.76
CA GLU A 486 26.39 5.68 -2.67
C GLU A 486 27.45 4.70 -3.18
N GLY A 487 27.22 4.06 -4.34
CA GLY A 487 28.09 3.05 -4.94
C GLY A 487 29.46 3.55 -5.45
N GLY A 488 29.82 4.83 -5.24
CA GLY A 488 31.19 5.33 -5.43
C GLY A 488 31.81 5.13 -6.83
N GLY A 489 31.01 4.99 -7.88
CA GLY A 489 31.52 4.74 -9.23
C GLY A 489 31.92 3.30 -9.53
N VAL A 490 31.59 2.33 -8.68
CA VAL A 490 31.59 0.92 -9.11
C VAL A 490 30.47 0.76 -10.13
N ALA A 491 30.83 0.94 -11.40
CA ALA A 491 29.99 0.80 -12.58
C ALA A 491 29.48 -0.64 -12.76
N ARG A 492 28.73 -1.18 -11.78
CA ARG A 492 27.79 -2.26 -12.06
C ARG A 492 26.82 -1.68 -13.09
N ARG A 493 26.85 -2.26 -14.29
CA ARG A 493 26.31 -1.66 -15.51
C ARG A 493 24.88 -1.17 -15.30
N VAL A 494 24.75 0.15 -15.25
CA VAL A 494 23.49 0.90 -15.15
C VAL A 494 22.57 0.61 -16.34
N SER A 495 23.09 0.01 -17.43
CA SER A 495 22.31 -0.41 -18.60
C SER A 495 21.16 -1.38 -18.25
N ASP A 496 21.30 -2.17 -17.19
CA ASP A 496 20.24 -3.11 -16.77
C ASP A 496 19.13 -2.42 -15.96
N LEU A 497 19.34 -1.15 -15.60
CA LEU A 497 18.49 -0.34 -14.74
C LEU A 497 17.48 0.52 -15.50
N TYR A 498 17.45 0.55 -16.83
CA TYR A 498 16.40 1.24 -17.56
C TYR A 498 15.60 0.23 -18.37
N VAL A 499 14.30 0.10 -18.05
CA VAL A 499 13.38 -0.75 -18.83
C VAL A 499 12.70 0.16 -19.84
N SER A 500 12.77 -0.21 -21.12
CA SER A 500 12.01 0.44 -22.19
C SER A 500 10.52 0.48 -21.80
N GLY A 501 9.93 1.68 -21.69
CA GLY A 501 8.52 1.88 -21.29
C GLY A 501 8.33 2.45 -19.88
N ASP A 502 9.40 2.70 -19.13
CA ASP A 502 9.30 3.56 -17.94
C ASP A 502 8.81 4.97 -18.36
N PRO A 503 7.75 5.54 -17.75
CA PRO A 503 7.20 6.84 -18.15
C PRO A 503 8.29 7.91 -18.12
N ILE A 504 8.78 8.32 -19.29
CA ILE A 504 9.96 9.16 -19.38
C ILE A 504 9.63 10.46 -18.64
N GLU A 505 10.53 10.93 -17.77
CA GLU A 505 10.48 12.32 -17.28
C GLU A 505 10.96 13.24 -18.42
N ASP A 506 10.36 13.07 -19.61
CA ASP A 506 10.51 14.04 -20.68
C ASP A 506 9.86 15.34 -20.14
N ASP A 507 10.56 16.45 -20.32
CA ASP A 507 10.24 17.80 -19.82
C ASP A 507 10.79 18.20 -18.43
N GLU A 508 11.92 17.65 -17.96
CA GLU A 508 12.71 18.33 -16.90
C GLU A 508 13.72 19.37 -17.46
N ASN A 509 13.91 19.44 -18.79
CA ASN A 509 14.86 20.37 -19.43
C ASN A 509 14.22 21.48 -20.29
N GLU A 510 12.89 21.57 -20.42
CA GLU A 510 12.25 22.60 -21.26
C GLU A 510 12.04 23.96 -20.56
N VAL A 511 12.30 24.08 -19.26
CA VAL A 511 12.15 25.35 -18.53
C VAL A 511 13.48 26.11 -18.50
N SER A 512 13.90 26.72 -19.62
CA SER A 512 14.86 27.85 -19.66
C SER A 512 15.21 28.35 -21.08
N LYS A 513 14.25 28.36 -22.00
CA LYS A 513 14.35 29.15 -23.24
C LYS A 513 13.14 30.06 -23.42
N GLU A 514 12.95 30.97 -22.47
CA GLU A 514 12.22 32.23 -22.70
C GLU A 514 13.02 33.39 -22.13
#